data_AF-A0A935DJ43-F1
#
_entry.id   AF-A0A935DJ43-F1
#
_cell.length_a   1.000
_cell.length_b   1.000
_cell.length_c   1.000
_cell.angle_alpha   90.00
_cell.angle_beta   90.00
_cell.angle_gamma   90.00
#
_symmetry.space_group_name_H-M   'P 1'
#
loop_
_entity.id
_entity.type
_entity.pdbx_description
1 polymer ?
#
loop_
_entity_poly.entity_id
_entity_poly.type
_entity_poly.pdbx_seq_one_letter_code
_entity_poly.pdbx_strand_id
1 'polypeptide(L)'
;MTPFDNNGAGPFRAFDYRAPDFTPAGSGGFMAKYVALAMIPAVFAAVVALGVFAAANGWSERELDGLIAPVVGPFVLVYFGAILSWIYKSWEFLPPEMRRNASGRNFEPGAAVLGHFIPIYGLYWIFAQSLGLCDAIDAALVQSGRAPAAPRNLAVVCGVVQLIPFVNWLVGPVLWLTYMFLVDRAKRQLAPAR
;
A
#
# COMPACT_ATOMS: atom_id res chain seq x y z
N MET A 1 -0.69 10.13 25.14
CA MET A 1 0.46 9.21 25.25
C MET A 1 1.22 9.31 23.95
N THR A 2 2.28 10.10 23.91
CA THR A 2 3.15 10.22 22.73
C THR A 2 3.97 8.93 22.63
N PRO A 3 3.85 8.11 21.56
CA PRO A 3 4.51 6.79 21.49
C PRO A 3 6.04 6.82 21.43
N PHE A 4 6.65 8.00 21.57
CA PHE A 4 8.08 8.24 21.49
C PHE A 4 8.56 8.91 22.78
N ASP A 5 8.30 8.27 23.93
CA ASP A 5 8.98 8.63 25.16
C ASP A 5 10.47 8.24 25.05
N ASN A 6 11.32 9.24 25.11
CA ASN A 6 12.74 9.25 24.74
C ASN A 6 13.68 8.47 25.67
N ASN A 7 13.18 7.50 26.44
CA ASN A 7 13.94 6.85 27.51
C ASN A 7 14.37 5.41 27.22
N GLY A 8 14.10 4.86 26.02
CA GLY A 8 14.53 3.52 25.62
C GLY A 8 15.33 3.54 24.31
N ALA A 9 16.36 2.69 24.23
CA ALA A 9 17.17 2.44 23.03
C ALA A 9 16.33 1.78 21.91
N GLY A 10 15.42 2.55 21.29
CA GLY A 10 14.59 2.06 20.20
C GLY A 10 15.42 1.75 18.94
N PRO A 11 14.96 0.84 18.07
CA PRO A 11 15.73 0.34 16.91
C PRO A 11 16.08 1.42 15.86
N PHE A 12 15.49 2.60 15.97
CA PHE A 12 15.74 3.75 15.08
C PHE A 12 16.77 4.75 15.61
N ARG A 13 17.24 4.63 16.88
CA ARG A 13 18.21 5.58 17.48
C ARG A 13 19.64 5.42 16.97
N ALA A 14 19.98 4.27 16.37
CA ALA A 14 21.35 3.95 15.98
C ALA A 14 21.80 4.60 14.65
N PHE A 15 20.90 5.32 13.96
CA PHE A 15 21.22 5.95 12.68
C PHE A 15 21.46 7.44 12.87
N ASP A 16 22.71 7.84 12.73
CA ASP A 16 23.18 9.22 12.80
C ASP A 16 22.88 9.97 11.48
N TYR A 17 21.65 9.83 10.96
CA TYR A 17 21.20 10.59 9.80
C TYR A 17 20.78 11.98 10.27
N ARG A 18 21.61 12.98 9.96
CA ARG A 18 21.20 14.37 10.13
C ARG A 18 20.16 14.71 9.07
N ALA A 19 19.10 15.39 9.49
CA ALA A 19 17.97 15.85 8.66
C ALA A 19 18.31 16.42 7.26
N PRO A 20 19.44 17.11 7.01
CA PRO A 20 19.75 17.67 5.69
C PRO A 20 20.01 16.62 4.60
N ASP A 21 20.33 15.38 4.96
CA ASP A 21 20.91 14.40 4.02
C ASP A 21 19.91 13.33 3.55
N PHE A 22 18.62 13.44 3.91
CA PHE A 22 17.61 12.48 3.43
C PHE A 22 17.46 12.62 1.90
N THR A 23 18.10 11.70 1.19
CA THR A 23 17.98 11.55 -0.25
C THR A 23 17.13 10.31 -0.52
N PRO A 24 15.93 10.46 -1.14
CA PRO A 24 15.12 9.32 -1.53
C PRO A 24 15.93 8.34 -2.38
N ALA A 25 15.92 7.06 -2.01
CA ALA A 25 16.64 6.03 -2.76
C ALA A 25 15.87 5.55 -4.00
N GLY A 26 14.60 5.95 -4.15
CA GLY A 26 13.73 5.55 -5.25
C GLY A 26 12.62 6.56 -5.55
N SER A 27 11.82 6.25 -6.58
CA SER A 27 10.79 7.16 -7.09
C SER A 27 9.56 7.33 -6.19
N GLY A 28 9.40 6.49 -5.16
CA GLY A 28 8.27 6.55 -4.24
C GLY A 28 6.93 6.04 -4.79
N GLY A 29 6.86 5.59 -6.04
CA GLY A 29 5.68 4.92 -6.57
C GLY A 29 4.48 5.83 -6.80
N PHE A 30 4.67 7.15 -6.85
CA PHE A 30 3.58 8.13 -6.88
C PHE A 30 2.58 7.94 -8.02
N MET A 31 2.98 7.36 -9.16
CA MET A 31 2.09 7.09 -10.29
C MET A 31 1.23 5.84 -10.13
N ALA A 32 1.72 4.84 -9.39
CA ALA A 32 1.08 3.53 -9.30
C ALA A 32 -0.31 3.61 -8.62
N LYS A 33 -0.48 4.50 -7.64
CA LYS A 33 -1.79 4.73 -7.01
C LYS A 33 -2.83 5.34 -7.96
N TYR A 34 -2.42 6.14 -8.95
CA TYR A 34 -3.34 6.70 -9.94
C TYR A 34 -3.78 5.65 -10.95
N VAL A 35 -2.87 4.75 -11.32
CA VAL A 35 -3.23 3.56 -12.10
C VAL A 35 -4.23 2.70 -11.31
N ALA A 36 -3.96 2.42 -10.03
CA ALA A 36 -4.91 1.70 -9.17
C ALA A 36 -6.26 2.42 -9.06
N LEU A 37 -6.26 3.74 -8.86
CA LEU A 37 -7.48 4.56 -8.80
C LEU A 37 -8.29 4.48 -10.10
N ALA A 38 -7.64 4.51 -11.26
CA ALA A 38 -8.31 4.41 -12.55
C ALA A 38 -8.90 3.01 -12.81
N MET A 39 -8.26 1.96 -12.29
CA MET A 39 -8.72 0.59 -12.50
C MET A 39 -9.97 0.24 -11.70
N ILE A 40 -10.24 0.87 -10.55
CA ILE A 40 -11.47 0.64 -9.79
C ILE A 40 -12.72 0.90 -10.65
N PRO A 41 -12.96 2.12 -11.17
CA PRO A 41 -14.14 2.37 -12.00
C PRO A 41 -14.11 1.59 -13.31
N ALA A 42 -12.92 1.26 -13.86
CA ALA A 42 -12.81 0.44 -15.06
C ALA A 42 -13.33 -1.00 -14.83
N VAL A 43 -12.99 -1.62 -13.69
CA VAL A 43 -13.52 -2.94 -13.29
C VAL A 43 -15.04 -2.88 -13.14
N PHE A 44 -15.57 -1.88 -12.44
CA PHE A 44 -17.02 -1.70 -12.29
C PHE A 44 -17.71 -1.51 -13.64
N ALA A 45 -17.17 -0.66 -14.50
CA ALA A 45 -17.71 -0.42 -15.84
C ALA A 45 -17.70 -1.70 -16.69
N ALA A 46 -16.64 -2.50 -16.63
CA ALA A 46 -16.54 -3.76 -17.36
C ALA A 46 -17.59 -4.78 -16.89
N VAL A 47 -17.78 -4.93 -15.58
CA VAL A 47 -18.79 -5.83 -15.00
C VAL A 47 -20.21 -5.38 -15.39
N VAL A 48 -20.50 -4.09 -15.28
CA VAL A 48 -21.82 -3.53 -15.64
C VAL A 48 -22.08 -3.69 -17.14
N ALA A 49 -21.11 -3.34 -17.98
CA ALA A 49 -21.24 -3.48 -19.44
C ALA A 49 -21.49 -4.94 -19.84
N LEU A 50 -20.76 -5.88 -19.24
CA LEU A 50 -20.95 -7.30 -19.49
C LEU A 50 -22.34 -7.77 -19.06
N GLY A 51 -22.81 -7.36 -17.87
CA GLY A 51 -24.15 -7.70 -17.38
C GLY A 51 -25.28 -7.15 -18.24
N VAL A 52 -25.17 -5.88 -18.67
CA VAL A 52 -26.13 -5.25 -19.60
C VAL A 52 -26.14 -5.98 -20.94
N PHE A 53 -24.96 -6.31 -21.47
CA PHE A 53 -24.85 -7.02 -22.74
C PHE A 53 -25.44 -8.44 -22.66
N ALA A 54 -25.16 -9.17 -21.58
CA ALA A 54 -25.72 -10.50 -21.34
C ALA A 54 -27.26 -10.46 -21.26
N ALA A 55 -27.80 -9.50 -20.52
CA ALA A 55 -29.25 -9.32 -20.39
C ALA A 55 -29.91 -8.97 -21.74
N ALA A 56 -29.28 -8.11 -22.54
CA ALA A 56 -29.81 -7.71 -23.84
C ALA A 56 -29.84 -8.85 -24.87
N ASN A 57 -28.92 -9.82 -24.74
CA ASN A 57 -28.79 -10.95 -25.68
C ASN A 57 -29.39 -12.26 -25.15
N GLY A 58 -30.00 -12.26 -23.95
CA GLY A 58 -30.58 -13.45 -23.34
C GLY A 58 -29.53 -14.54 -23.05
N TRP A 59 -28.30 -14.14 -22.74
CA TRP A 59 -27.21 -15.07 -22.43
C TRP A 59 -27.49 -15.88 -21.17
N SER A 60 -27.12 -17.15 -21.21
CA SER A 60 -27.13 -18.04 -20.06
C SER A 60 -26.01 -17.69 -19.06
N GLU A 61 -26.17 -18.10 -17.81
CA GLU A 61 -25.15 -17.93 -16.76
C GLU A 61 -23.80 -18.54 -17.17
N ARG A 62 -23.82 -19.68 -17.87
CA ARG A 62 -22.60 -20.36 -18.35
C ARG A 62 -21.82 -19.53 -19.38
N GLU A 63 -22.53 -18.84 -20.26
CA GLU A 63 -21.91 -17.96 -21.26
C GLU A 63 -21.30 -16.72 -20.59
N LEU A 64 -22.01 -16.15 -19.60
CA LEU A 64 -21.53 -15.04 -18.80
C LEU A 64 -20.26 -15.43 -18.02
N ASP A 65 -20.27 -16.58 -17.34
CA ASP A 65 -19.13 -17.09 -16.57
C ASP A 65 -17.87 -17.26 -17.44
N GLY A 66 -18.05 -17.72 -18.69
CA GLY A 66 -16.97 -17.86 -19.66
C GLY A 66 -16.32 -16.53 -20.08
N LEU A 67 -17.00 -15.41 -19.87
CA LEU A 67 -16.55 -14.08 -20.32
C LEU A 67 -16.10 -13.15 -19.20
N ILE A 68 -16.48 -13.42 -17.94
CA ILE A 68 -16.03 -12.61 -16.79
C ILE A 68 -14.50 -12.55 -16.72
N ALA A 69 -13.83 -13.71 -16.73
CA ALA A 69 -12.38 -13.78 -16.59
C ALA A 69 -11.61 -13.04 -17.72
N PRO A 70 -11.87 -13.28 -19.02
CA PRO A 70 -11.14 -12.59 -20.09
C PRO A 70 -11.47 -11.09 -20.19
N VAL A 71 -12.66 -10.65 -19.78
CA VAL A 71 -13.05 -9.23 -19.83
C VAL A 71 -12.60 -8.46 -18.59
N VAL A 72 -12.87 -8.98 -17.40
CA VAL A 72 -12.61 -8.30 -16.12
C VAL A 72 -11.19 -8.59 -15.60
N GLY A 73 -10.69 -9.79 -15.85
CA GLY A 73 -9.38 -10.27 -15.37
C GLY A 73 -8.21 -9.34 -15.70
N PRO A 74 -8.06 -8.83 -16.94
CA PRO A 74 -6.97 -7.91 -17.27
C PRO A 74 -6.97 -6.63 -16.41
N PHE A 75 -8.13 -6.02 -16.15
CA PHE A 75 -8.22 -4.83 -15.30
C PHE A 75 -7.85 -5.14 -13.86
N VAL A 76 -8.29 -6.29 -13.34
CA VAL A 76 -7.92 -6.77 -12.01
C VAL A 76 -6.42 -7.02 -11.91
N LEU A 77 -5.80 -7.63 -12.93
CA LEU A 77 -4.35 -7.84 -12.98
C LEU A 77 -3.57 -6.53 -13.01
N VAL A 78 -4.00 -5.54 -13.80
CA VAL A 78 -3.38 -4.21 -13.81
C VAL A 78 -3.53 -3.53 -12.45
N TYR A 79 -4.70 -3.60 -11.83
CA TYR A 79 -4.94 -3.07 -10.48
C TYR A 79 -4.00 -3.68 -9.45
N PHE A 80 -3.90 -5.01 -9.39
CA PHE A 80 -2.98 -5.72 -8.49
C PHE A 80 -1.53 -5.36 -8.79
N GLY A 81 -1.12 -5.35 -10.06
CA GLY A 81 0.22 -4.95 -10.48
C GLY A 81 0.58 -3.53 -10.03
N ALA A 82 -0.37 -2.60 -10.09
CA ALA A 82 -0.19 -1.24 -9.60
C ALA A 82 -0.03 -1.19 -8.07
N ILE A 83 -0.84 -1.95 -7.32
CA ILE A 83 -0.69 -2.02 -5.85
C ILE A 83 0.67 -2.56 -5.46
N LEU A 84 1.08 -3.70 -6.02
CA LEU A 84 2.35 -4.33 -5.68
C LEU A 84 3.53 -3.43 -6.08
N SER A 85 3.42 -2.77 -7.23
CA SER A 85 4.40 -1.76 -7.67
C SER A 85 4.47 -0.57 -6.71
N TRP A 86 3.33 -0.09 -6.21
CA TRP A 86 3.28 0.98 -5.21
C TRP A 86 3.94 0.55 -3.90
N ILE A 87 3.68 -0.67 -3.43
CA ILE A 87 4.30 -1.24 -2.22
C ILE A 87 5.81 -1.30 -2.38
N TYR A 88 6.29 -1.90 -3.47
CA TYR A 88 7.72 -2.01 -3.77
C TYR A 88 8.39 -0.64 -3.78
N LYS A 89 7.85 0.29 -4.58
CA LYS A 89 8.41 1.63 -4.75
C LYS A 89 8.31 2.48 -3.50
N SER A 90 7.35 2.23 -2.62
CA SER A 90 7.24 2.91 -1.33
C SER A 90 8.32 2.48 -0.35
N TRP A 91 8.68 1.19 -0.32
CA TRP A 91 9.81 0.71 0.47
C TRP A 91 11.16 1.10 -0.14
N GLU A 92 11.27 1.09 -1.47
CA GLU A 92 12.47 1.53 -2.19
C GLU A 92 12.79 3.01 -1.96
N PHE A 93 11.77 3.86 -1.74
CA PHE A 93 11.92 5.28 -1.42
C PHE A 93 12.82 5.54 -0.22
N LEU A 94 12.70 4.70 0.81
CA LEU A 94 13.50 4.82 2.03
C LEU A 94 14.92 4.29 1.77
N PRO A 95 15.97 4.95 2.29
CA PRO A 95 17.33 4.39 2.32
C PRO A 95 17.35 3.01 2.99
N PRO A 96 18.17 2.06 2.52
CA PRO A 96 18.19 0.68 3.06
C PRO A 96 18.28 0.59 4.58
N GLU A 97 19.02 1.52 5.21
CA GLU A 97 19.24 1.61 6.65
C GLU A 97 17.95 1.91 7.42
N MET A 98 17.05 2.68 6.81
CA MET A 98 15.78 3.12 7.39
C MET A 98 14.62 2.15 7.11
N ARG A 99 14.83 1.10 6.32
CA ARG A 99 13.78 0.12 5.98
C ARG A 99 13.55 -0.86 7.13
N ARG A 100 13.14 -0.34 8.29
CA ARG A 100 12.92 -1.10 9.52
C ARG A 100 11.57 -0.76 10.12
N ASN A 101 10.95 -1.73 10.77
CA ASN A 101 9.75 -1.50 11.58
C ASN A 101 10.10 -1.17 13.05
N ALA A 102 9.09 -0.92 13.88
CA ALA A 102 9.28 -0.68 15.32
C ALA A 102 9.96 -1.83 16.11
N SER A 103 10.00 -3.05 15.58
CA SER A 103 10.72 -4.18 16.20
C SER A 103 12.18 -4.29 15.72
N GLY A 104 12.65 -3.38 14.86
CA GLY A 104 13.99 -3.41 14.27
C GLY A 104 14.18 -4.44 13.16
N ARG A 105 13.11 -5.11 12.71
CA ARG A 105 13.17 -6.04 11.58
C ARG A 105 13.36 -5.25 10.29
N ASN A 106 14.36 -5.64 9.49
CA ASN A 106 14.57 -5.10 8.16
C ASN A 106 13.50 -5.59 7.18
N PHE A 107 13.08 -4.69 6.28
CA PHE A 107 12.15 -4.97 5.19
C PHE A 107 12.78 -4.62 3.86
N GLU A 108 13.12 -5.64 3.08
CA GLU A 108 13.50 -5.43 1.69
C GLU A 108 12.25 -5.16 0.83
N PRO A 109 12.31 -4.26 -0.17
CA PRO A 109 11.16 -3.96 -1.04
C PRO A 109 10.60 -5.21 -1.72
N GLY A 110 11.46 -6.14 -2.12
CA GLY A 110 11.05 -7.43 -2.70
C GLY A 110 10.32 -8.31 -1.69
N ALA A 111 10.83 -8.41 -0.46
CA ALA A 111 10.19 -9.18 0.61
C ALA A 111 8.81 -8.60 0.99
N ALA A 112 8.67 -7.27 0.97
CA ALA A 112 7.41 -6.59 1.22
C ALA A 112 6.33 -6.93 0.17
N VAL A 113 6.71 -7.21 -1.07
CA VAL A 113 5.79 -7.65 -2.14
C VAL A 113 5.56 -9.16 -2.09
N LEU A 114 6.64 -9.94 -2.09
CA LEU A 114 6.58 -11.40 -2.17
C LEU A 114 5.91 -12.03 -0.95
N GLY A 115 5.99 -11.37 0.22
CA GLY A 115 5.29 -11.82 1.43
C GLY A 115 3.78 -11.95 1.25
N HIS A 116 3.15 -11.16 0.38
CA HIS A 116 1.72 -11.26 0.09
C HIS A 116 1.32 -12.54 -0.66
N PHE A 117 2.28 -13.20 -1.33
CA PHE A 117 2.03 -14.42 -2.09
C PHE A 117 2.18 -15.68 -1.24
N ILE A 118 2.59 -15.56 0.02
CA ILE A 118 2.70 -16.70 0.93
C ILE A 118 1.28 -17.03 1.45
N PRO A 119 0.71 -18.20 1.12
CA PRO A 119 -0.62 -18.57 1.60
C PRO A 119 -0.68 -18.56 3.13
N ILE A 120 -1.82 -18.17 3.70
CA ILE A 120 -2.08 -18.03 5.16
C ILE A 120 -1.29 -16.88 5.80
N TYR A 121 0.00 -16.74 5.50
CA TYR A 121 0.85 -15.65 5.99
C TYR A 121 0.60 -14.31 5.30
N GLY A 122 -0.11 -14.28 4.16
CA GLY A 122 -0.44 -13.03 3.46
C GLY A 122 -1.15 -12.01 4.36
N LEU A 123 -1.99 -12.47 5.30
CA LEU A 123 -2.65 -11.61 6.28
C LEU A 123 -1.66 -10.97 7.25
N TYR A 124 -0.73 -11.76 7.77
CA TYR A 124 0.36 -11.24 8.59
C TYR A 124 1.16 -10.19 7.82
N TRP A 125 1.48 -10.47 6.55
CA TRP A 125 2.26 -9.58 5.71
C TRP A 125 1.54 -8.26 5.40
N ILE A 126 0.22 -8.26 5.20
CA ILE A 126 -0.57 -7.02 5.05
C ILE A 126 -0.31 -6.04 6.21
N PHE A 127 -0.40 -6.52 7.45
CA PHE A 127 -0.15 -5.68 8.61
C PHE A 127 1.33 -5.35 8.77
N ALA A 128 2.22 -6.34 8.64
CA ALA A 128 3.65 -6.16 8.83
C ALA A 128 4.24 -5.15 7.85
N GLN A 129 3.85 -5.24 6.57
CA GLN A 129 4.29 -4.34 5.50
C GLN A 129 3.68 -2.95 5.64
N SER A 130 2.39 -2.82 5.97
CA SER A 130 1.75 -1.51 6.06
C SER A 130 2.12 -0.75 7.33
N LEU A 131 2.09 -1.41 8.49
CA LEU A 131 2.50 -0.78 9.76
C LEU A 131 3.99 -0.53 9.78
N GLY A 132 4.80 -1.48 9.30
CA GLY A 132 6.25 -1.30 9.22
C GLY A 132 6.63 -0.11 8.33
N LEU A 133 5.91 0.11 7.23
CA LEU A 133 6.14 1.27 6.36
C LEU A 133 5.78 2.57 7.08
N CYS A 134 4.68 2.60 7.84
CA CYS A 134 4.31 3.77 8.65
C CYS A 134 5.38 4.08 9.70
N ASP A 135 5.83 3.06 10.45
CA ASP A 135 6.86 3.21 11.47
C ASP A 135 8.16 3.76 10.86
N ALA A 136 8.58 3.23 9.70
CA ALA A 136 9.78 3.66 9.01
C ALA A 136 9.70 5.12 8.52
N ILE A 137 8.55 5.52 7.96
CA ILE A 137 8.31 6.89 7.49
C ILE A 137 8.25 7.86 8.67
N ASP A 138 7.57 7.51 9.76
CA ASP A 138 7.50 8.35 10.95
C ASP A 138 8.88 8.49 11.60
N ALA A 139 9.67 7.42 11.66
CA ALA A 139 11.05 7.48 12.14
C ALA A 139 11.89 8.43 11.27
N ALA A 140 11.79 8.32 9.95
CA ALA A 140 12.48 9.23 9.03
C ALA A 140 12.02 10.69 9.23
N LEU A 141 10.73 10.94 9.42
CA LEU A 141 10.20 12.29 9.65
C LEU A 141 10.74 12.89 10.95
N VAL A 142 10.74 12.11 12.04
CA VAL A 142 11.27 12.53 13.34
C VAL A 142 12.77 12.81 13.26
N GLN A 143 13.54 11.95 12.57
CA GLN A 143 14.98 12.19 12.33
C GLN A 143 15.22 13.44 11.48
N SER A 144 14.31 13.76 10.56
CA SER A 144 14.31 15.00 9.78
C SER A 144 13.79 16.23 10.56
N GLY A 145 13.53 16.12 11.86
CA GLY A 145 13.03 17.21 12.70
C GLY A 145 11.55 17.58 12.44
N ARG A 146 10.77 16.67 11.86
CA ARG A 146 9.34 16.86 11.56
C ARG A 146 8.48 16.00 12.47
N ALA A 147 7.22 16.39 12.61
CA ALA A 147 6.24 15.59 13.35
C ALA A 147 5.89 14.30 12.59
N PRO A 148 5.60 13.19 13.30
CA PRO A 148 5.10 11.97 12.68
C PRO A 148 3.76 12.25 11.98
N ALA A 149 3.57 11.66 10.80
CA ALA A 149 2.44 11.94 9.92
C ALA A 149 1.92 10.71 9.17
N ALA A 150 2.51 9.53 9.37
CA ALA A 150 2.07 8.32 8.71
C ALA A 150 0.71 7.86 9.26
N PRO A 151 -0.22 7.41 8.40
CA PRO A 151 -1.60 7.07 8.77
C PRO A 151 -1.71 5.67 9.39
N ARG A 152 -1.03 5.42 10.51
CA ARG A 152 -0.93 4.08 11.14
C ARG A 152 -2.29 3.43 11.46
N ASN A 153 -3.23 4.20 11.99
CA ASN A 153 -4.57 3.68 12.31
C ASN A 153 -5.32 3.25 11.05
N LEU A 154 -5.15 3.97 9.94
CA LEU A 154 -5.75 3.60 8.67
C LEU A 154 -5.14 2.30 8.13
N ALA A 155 -3.84 2.08 8.28
CA ALA A 155 -3.21 0.81 7.92
C ALA A 155 -3.84 -0.38 8.67
N VAL A 156 -4.11 -0.23 9.97
CA VAL A 156 -4.82 -1.26 10.75
C VAL A 156 -6.22 -1.49 10.19
N VAL A 157 -6.98 -0.42 9.97
CA VAL A 157 -8.35 -0.52 9.43
C VAL A 157 -8.36 -1.19 8.05
N CYS A 158 -7.45 -0.82 7.14
CA CYS A 158 -7.29 -1.48 5.84
C CYS A 158 -7.01 -2.97 5.97
N GLY A 159 -6.16 -3.37 6.92
CA GLY A 159 -5.87 -4.78 7.18
C GLY A 159 -7.08 -5.54 7.73
N VAL A 160 -7.83 -4.95 8.67
CA VAL A 160 -9.03 -5.57 9.24
C VAL A 160 -10.15 -5.70 8.19
N VAL A 161 -10.38 -4.67 7.39
CA VAL A 161 -11.43 -4.69 6.35
C VAL A 161 -11.18 -5.78 5.30
N GLN A 162 -9.93 -6.10 5.00
CA GLN A 162 -9.59 -7.20 4.10
C GLN A 162 -10.01 -8.59 4.62
N LEU A 163 -10.17 -8.74 5.94
CA LEU A 163 -10.60 -10.00 6.55
C LEU A 163 -12.10 -10.24 6.42
N ILE A 164 -12.89 -9.20 6.14
CA ILE A 164 -14.35 -9.28 6.08
C ILE A 164 -14.75 -9.54 4.62
N PRO A 165 -15.30 -10.73 4.31
CA PRO A 165 -15.81 -11.03 2.97
C PRO A 165 -16.85 -9.99 2.54
N PHE A 166 -16.92 -9.73 1.23
CA PHE A 166 -17.80 -8.72 0.60
C PHE A 166 -17.49 -7.25 0.93
N VAL A 167 -17.21 -6.91 2.20
CA VAL A 167 -16.78 -5.55 2.58
C VAL A 167 -15.44 -5.23 1.94
N ASN A 168 -14.52 -6.20 1.91
CA ASN A 168 -13.25 -6.05 1.22
C ASN A 168 -13.42 -5.70 -0.28
N TRP A 169 -14.43 -6.25 -0.97
CA TRP A 169 -14.63 -6.00 -2.39
C TRP A 169 -15.05 -4.57 -2.71
N LEU A 170 -15.85 -3.95 -1.84
CA LEU A 170 -16.37 -2.60 -2.07
C LEU A 170 -15.50 -1.53 -1.40
N VAL A 171 -15.20 -1.71 -0.12
CA VAL A 171 -14.57 -0.69 0.74
C VAL A 171 -13.05 -0.85 0.77
N GLY A 172 -12.56 -2.08 0.63
CA GLY A 172 -11.12 -2.39 0.67
C GLY A 172 -10.29 -1.55 -0.31
N PRO A 173 -10.61 -1.54 -1.62
CA PRO A 173 -9.91 -0.73 -2.62
C PRO A 173 -9.84 0.76 -2.28
N VAL A 174 -10.95 1.33 -1.80
CA VAL A 174 -11.06 2.76 -1.48
C VAL A 174 -10.20 3.12 -0.26
N LEU A 175 -10.25 2.30 0.79
CA LEU A 175 -9.43 2.50 1.98
C LEU A 175 -7.94 2.36 1.66
N TRP A 176 -7.57 1.35 0.85
CA TRP A 176 -6.20 1.17 0.40
C TRP A 176 -5.69 2.35 -0.39
N LEU A 177 -6.46 2.87 -1.35
CA LEU A 177 -6.08 4.07 -2.08
C LEU A 177 -5.90 5.26 -1.15
N THR A 178 -6.85 5.47 -0.23
CA THR A 178 -6.76 6.56 0.76
C THR A 178 -5.46 6.44 1.56
N TYR A 179 -5.13 5.23 2.02
CA TYR A 179 -3.88 4.93 2.69
C TYR A 179 -2.66 5.26 1.81
N MET A 180 -2.65 4.86 0.54
CA MET A 180 -1.56 5.18 -0.40
C MET A 180 -1.37 6.70 -0.57
N PHE A 181 -2.46 7.46 -0.70
CA PHE A 181 -2.39 8.91 -0.83
C PHE A 181 -1.84 9.59 0.42
N LEU A 182 -2.23 9.13 1.61
CA LEU A 182 -1.76 9.68 2.88
C LEU A 182 -0.29 9.32 3.15
N VAL A 183 0.14 8.09 2.87
CA VAL A 183 1.54 7.69 2.93
C VAL A 183 2.39 8.49 1.96
N ASP A 184 1.92 8.68 0.72
CA ASP A 184 2.61 9.51 -0.26
C ASP A 184 2.70 10.98 0.16
N ARG A 185 1.67 11.51 0.83
CA ARG A 185 1.70 12.84 1.42
C ARG A 185 2.78 12.95 2.50
N ALA A 186 2.94 11.92 3.34
CA ALA A 186 4.02 11.87 4.33
C ALA A 186 5.41 11.79 3.65
N LYS A 187 5.58 10.93 2.64
CA LYS A 187 6.84 10.85 1.84
C LYS A 187 7.22 12.17 1.18
N ARG A 188 6.25 12.95 0.69
CA ARG A 188 6.52 14.28 0.12
C ARG A 188 7.08 15.27 1.14
N GLN A 189 6.79 15.09 2.43
CA GLN A 189 7.43 15.89 3.46
C GLN A 189 8.92 15.52 3.56
N LEU A 190 9.29 14.26 3.41
CA LEU A 190 10.71 13.86 3.42
C LEU A 190 11.49 14.33 2.18
N ALA A 191 10.82 14.53 1.05
CA ALA A 191 11.49 15.05 -0.14
C ALA A 191 12.00 16.49 0.09
N PRO A 192 13.20 16.83 -0.40
CA PRO A 192 13.70 18.20 -0.33
C PRO A 192 12.71 19.16 -1.01
N ALA A 193 12.51 20.34 -0.42
CA ALA A 193 11.72 21.39 -1.03
C ALA A 193 12.37 21.75 -2.38
N ARG A 194 11.67 21.46 -3.48
CA ARG A 194 12.06 21.89 -4.82
C ARG A 194 11.55 23.30 -5.07
#